data_AF-A0A6N7L2X5-F1
#
_entry.id   AF-A0A6N7L2X5-F1
#
_cell.length_a   1.000
_cell.length_b   1.000
_cell.length_c   1.000
_cell.angle_alpha   90.00
_cell.angle_beta   90.00
_cell.angle_gamma   90.00
#
_symmetry.space_group_name_H-M   'P 1'
#
loop_
_entity.id
_entity.type
_entity.pdbx_description
1 polymer ?
#
loop_
_entity_poly.entity_id
_entity_poly.type
_entity_poly.pdbx_seq_one_letter_code
_entity_poly.pdbx_strand_id
1 'polypeptide(L)'
;MSFRTGPAIRSDACDLTALISTFTGDGDHRRRLVLDASWPRRWSTTWLFDGGQVVWPVRDLESVPVLDSQPVRRFTWRARQRHRPGLEPMISTGRQHGFESLEERDLLRALDFLRAREVLPQPFRLDFEHTGGRAAHIPDFLALMPDGNWLFDVRPAALVRDEDARKFAATREVATAAGWHYTVVTGWRPHVVGVLDALSARRRPRKDLLGLHGELLDAVAEGPLRFGELVESTDWPELARAEAVHLLWHRRLGVDLGEPLGDRSPVWLAGQQPMIPSQGRRQ
;
A
#
# COMPACT_ATOMS: atom_id res chain seq x y z
N MET A 1 -9.87 30.55 1.50
CA MET A 1 -8.75 29.95 0.74
C MET A 1 -7.61 29.72 1.72
N SER A 2 -7.58 28.56 2.37
CA SER A 2 -6.47 28.00 3.14
C SER A 2 -7.01 26.76 3.86
N PHE A 3 -6.49 25.57 3.56
CA PHE A 3 -6.52 24.42 4.45
C PHE A 3 -5.30 23.53 4.18
N ARG A 4 -4.10 24.10 4.34
CA ARG A 4 -2.93 23.25 4.60
C ARG A 4 -3.21 22.54 5.94
N THR A 5 -3.65 21.29 5.87
CA THR A 5 -4.12 20.52 7.05
C THR A 5 -3.10 19.47 7.52
N GLY A 6 -1.89 19.46 6.97
CA GLY A 6 -0.82 18.60 7.44
C GLY A 6 0.54 18.88 6.77
N PRO A 7 1.61 18.21 7.24
CA PRO A 7 2.88 18.18 6.53
C PRO A 7 2.73 17.51 5.15
N ALA A 8 3.53 17.96 4.18
CA ALA A 8 3.51 17.42 2.82
C ALA A 8 3.85 15.91 2.80
N ILE A 9 3.10 15.12 2.02
CA ILE A 9 3.35 13.69 1.82
C ILE A 9 4.20 13.55 0.56
N ARG A 10 5.51 13.54 0.74
CA ARG A 10 6.47 13.49 -0.36
C ARG A 10 6.42 12.17 -1.12
N SER A 11 5.99 12.19 -2.38
CA SER A 11 5.88 10.98 -3.20
C SER A 11 7.22 10.26 -3.42
N ASP A 12 8.33 10.98 -3.40
CA ASP A 12 9.66 10.43 -3.64
C ASP A 12 10.28 9.75 -2.40
N ALA A 13 9.80 10.08 -1.20
CA ALA A 13 10.37 9.61 0.07
C ALA A 13 9.35 8.93 1.01
N CYS A 14 8.05 8.94 0.70
CA CYS A 14 7.03 8.34 1.56
C CYS A 14 7.16 6.82 1.66
N ASP A 15 6.74 6.31 2.82
CA ASP A 15 6.42 4.92 3.09
C ASP A 15 4.89 4.72 3.14
N LEU A 16 4.46 3.49 3.40
CA LEU A 16 3.04 3.16 3.46
C LEU A 16 2.31 3.86 4.61
N THR A 17 2.95 4.03 5.77
CA THR A 17 2.32 4.60 6.96
C THR A 17 1.93 6.07 6.75
N ALA A 18 2.68 6.78 5.91
CA ALA A 18 2.35 8.15 5.50
C ALA A 18 1.11 8.24 4.59
N LEU A 19 0.68 7.14 3.96
CA LEU A 19 -0.42 7.13 2.98
C LEU A 19 -1.77 6.75 3.58
N ILE A 20 -1.77 5.92 4.61
CA ILE A 20 -2.96 5.25 5.11
C ILE A 20 -3.47 5.83 6.43
N SER A 21 -4.73 5.56 6.74
CA SER A 21 -5.26 5.60 8.10
C SER A 21 -5.32 4.16 8.62
N THR A 22 -4.91 3.94 9.86
CA THR A 22 -4.78 2.60 10.46
C THR A 22 -5.77 2.38 11.59
N PHE A 23 -6.13 1.11 11.85
CA PHE A 23 -6.89 0.74 13.04
C PHE A 23 -5.99 0.68 14.27
N THR A 24 -6.41 1.27 15.39
CA THR A 24 -5.70 1.23 16.68
C THR A 24 -6.57 0.68 17.83
N GLY A 25 -7.74 0.14 17.53
CA GLY A 25 -8.75 -0.26 18.53
C GLY A 25 -8.68 -1.72 18.99
N ASP A 26 -7.61 -2.45 18.69
CA ASP A 26 -7.46 -3.89 18.96
C ASP A 26 -6.93 -4.21 20.37
N GLY A 27 -6.44 -3.22 21.13
CA GLY A 27 -5.80 -3.43 22.43
C GLY A 27 -6.69 -4.14 23.48
N ASP A 28 -7.98 -3.81 23.52
CA ASP A 28 -8.94 -4.47 24.42
C ASP A 28 -9.28 -5.89 23.97
N HIS A 29 -9.29 -6.13 22.65
CA HIS A 29 -9.52 -7.44 22.08
C HIS A 29 -8.35 -8.37 22.28
N ARG A 30 -7.11 -7.84 22.28
CA ARG A 30 -5.91 -8.59 22.62
C ARG A 30 -6.03 -9.27 23.98
N ARG A 31 -6.62 -8.61 24.98
CA ARG A 31 -6.82 -9.17 26.33
C ARG A 31 -7.80 -10.35 26.36
N ARG A 32 -8.61 -10.52 25.32
CA ARG A 32 -9.53 -11.65 25.17
C ARG A 32 -8.91 -12.83 24.41
N LEU A 33 -7.68 -12.69 23.90
CA LEU A 33 -6.95 -13.78 23.26
C LEU A 33 -6.30 -14.69 24.30
N VAL A 34 -6.17 -15.99 23.99
CA VAL A 34 -5.46 -16.93 24.87
C VAL A 34 -3.98 -16.96 24.48
N LEU A 35 -3.18 -16.08 25.09
CA LEU A 35 -1.76 -15.84 24.77
C LEU A 35 -0.80 -16.32 25.86
N ASP A 36 -1.03 -17.51 26.44
CA ASP A 36 -0.05 -18.15 27.34
C ASP A 36 1.25 -18.54 26.61
N ALA A 37 2.29 -18.95 27.34
CA ALA A 37 3.60 -19.28 26.74
C ALA A 37 3.58 -20.36 25.64
N SER A 38 2.51 -21.17 25.56
CA SER A 38 2.33 -22.21 24.55
C SER A 38 1.50 -21.78 23.34
N TRP A 39 0.89 -20.59 23.36
CA TRP A 39 -0.02 -20.13 22.29
C TRP A 39 0.57 -20.28 20.87
N PRO A 40 1.87 -20.01 20.61
CA PRO A 40 2.42 -20.15 19.25
C PRO A 40 2.45 -21.60 18.76
N ARG A 41 2.36 -22.60 19.67
CA ARG A 41 2.26 -24.02 19.33
C ARG A 41 0.82 -24.48 19.09
N ARG A 42 -0.17 -23.77 19.64
CA ARG A 42 -1.59 -24.16 19.61
C ARG A 42 -2.35 -23.46 18.49
N TRP A 43 -1.94 -22.26 18.14
CA TRP A 43 -2.46 -21.55 16.97
C TRP A 43 -1.75 -22.02 15.71
N SER A 44 -2.45 -21.96 14.58
CA SER A 44 -1.93 -22.47 13.33
C SER A 44 -2.32 -21.60 12.14
N THR A 45 -1.49 -21.64 11.11
CA THR A 45 -1.75 -21.05 9.80
C THR A 45 -1.82 -22.15 8.76
N THR A 46 -2.90 -22.20 7.99
CA THR A 46 -3.08 -23.12 6.87
C THR A 46 -2.75 -22.40 5.58
N TRP A 47 -1.77 -22.90 4.84
CA TRP A 47 -1.23 -22.37 3.60
C TRP A 47 -1.56 -23.29 2.43
N LEU A 48 -1.53 -22.77 1.20
CA LEU A 48 -1.70 -23.57 -0.01
C LEU A 48 -0.38 -23.61 -0.79
N PHE A 49 0.16 -24.80 -1.05
CA PHE A 49 1.37 -25.06 -1.82
C PHE A 49 1.06 -26.08 -2.90
N ASP A 50 1.35 -25.78 -4.17
CA ASP A 50 1.08 -26.68 -5.30
C ASP A 50 -0.33 -27.31 -5.31
N GLY A 51 -1.33 -26.55 -4.83
CA GLY A 51 -2.72 -27.01 -4.71
C GLY A 51 -3.03 -27.87 -3.47
N GLY A 52 -2.03 -28.21 -2.65
CA GLY A 52 -2.17 -28.91 -1.37
C GLY A 52 -2.15 -27.97 -0.16
N GLN A 53 -2.97 -28.26 0.85
CA GLN A 53 -2.97 -27.48 2.09
C GLN A 53 -1.93 -28.01 3.08
N VAL A 54 -1.15 -27.09 3.66
CA VAL A 54 -0.16 -27.41 4.69
C VAL A 54 -0.42 -26.54 5.91
N VAL A 55 -0.49 -27.16 7.09
CA VAL A 55 -0.73 -26.48 8.36
C VAL A 55 0.59 -26.29 9.10
N TRP A 56 0.88 -25.04 9.47
CA TRP A 56 2.05 -24.65 10.23
C TRP A 56 1.62 -24.10 11.60
N PRO A 57 2.22 -24.53 12.71
CA PRO A 57 2.04 -23.82 13.97
C PRO A 57 2.67 -22.43 13.87
N VAL A 58 2.10 -21.45 14.56
CA VAL A 58 2.59 -20.06 14.50
C VAL A 58 4.06 -19.92 14.92
N ARG A 59 4.54 -20.78 15.84
CA ARG A 59 5.96 -20.79 16.24
C ARG A 59 6.95 -21.07 15.09
N ASP A 60 6.49 -21.71 14.02
CA ASP A 60 7.34 -22.13 12.90
C ASP A 60 7.09 -21.23 11.66
N LEU A 61 6.34 -20.14 11.82
CA LEU A 61 5.85 -19.29 10.74
C LEU A 61 6.97 -18.54 9.99
N GLU A 62 8.09 -18.26 10.67
CA GLU A 62 9.29 -17.67 10.07
C GLU A 62 9.91 -18.56 8.97
N SER A 63 9.67 -19.88 9.02
CA SER A 63 10.24 -20.85 8.09
C SER A 63 9.35 -21.12 6.87
N VAL A 64 8.18 -20.51 6.79
CA VAL A 64 7.24 -20.75 5.70
C VAL A 64 7.79 -20.17 4.38
N PRO A 65 7.86 -20.95 3.29
CA PRO A 65 8.31 -20.45 1.99
C PRO A 65 7.22 -19.62 1.32
N VAL A 66 7.05 -18.37 1.77
CA VAL A 66 5.96 -17.48 1.33
C VAL A 66 5.85 -17.36 -0.19
N LEU A 67 6.99 -17.29 -0.89
CA LEU A 67 7.05 -17.14 -2.36
C LEU A 67 6.50 -18.35 -3.14
N ASP A 68 6.50 -19.53 -2.53
CA ASP A 68 6.01 -20.76 -3.16
C ASP A 68 4.52 -21.00 -2.87
N SER A 69 3.92 -20.16 -2.03
CA SER A 69 2.53 -20.31 -1.61
C SER A 69 1.54 -19.63 -2.56
N GLN A 70 0.28 -20.08 -2.48
CA GLN A 70 -0.83 -19.63 -3.31
C GLN A 70 -1.96 -19.09 -2.43
N PRO A 71 -2.84 -18.22 -2.97
CA PRO A 71 -4.02 -17.76 -2.24
C PRO A 71 -4.88 -18.93 -1.77
N VAL A 72 -5.21 -18.98 -0.48
CA VAL A 72 -5.95 -20.12 0.10
C VAL A 72 -7.42 -20.17 -0.31
N ARG A 73 -7.93 -19.08 -0.88
CA ARG A 73 -9.27 -18.99 -1.45
C ARG A 73 -9.16 -18.70 -2.94
N ARG A 74 -9.98 -19.42 -3.72
CA ARG A 74 -10.16 -19.13 -5.14
C ARG A 74 -11.15 -17.98 -5.30
N PHE A 75 -10.76 -16.95 -6.04
CA PHE A 75 -11.66 -15.88 -6.46
C PHE A 75 -12.90 -16.49 -7.15
N THR A 76 -14.09 -16.26 -6.58
CA THR A 76 -15.34 -16.71 -7.19
C THR A 76 -16.12 -15.51 -7.70
N TRP A 77 -16.11 -15.36 -9.03
CA TRP A 77 -16.88 -14.37 -9.78
C TRP A 77 -18.36 -14.75 -9.78
N ARG A 78 -19.25 -13.89 -9.26
CA ARG A 78 -20.70 -14.08 -9.36
C ARG A 78 -21.36 -12.84 -9.95
N ALA A 79 -22.23 -13.02 -10.94
CA ALA A 79 -22.89 -11.97 -11.74
C ALA A 79 -23.78 -10.96 -10.96
N ARG A 80 -23.86 -11.05 -9.62
CA ARG A 80 -24.65 -10.17 -8.74
C ARG A 80 -23.95 -9.85 -7.41
N GLN A 81 -22.64 -10.03 -7.32
CA GLN A 81 -21.91 -9.59 -6.12
C GLN A 81 -21.97 -8.06 -6.01
N ARG A 82 -22.29 -7.56 -4.80
CA ARG A 82 -22.21 -6.11 -4.49
C ARG A 82 -20.78 -5.59 -4.56
N HIS A 83 -19.82 -6.50 -4.40
CA HIS A 83 -18.41 -6.24 -4.43
C HIS A 83 -17.93 -6.40 -5.89
N ARG A 84 -16.98 -5.57 -6.33
CA ARG A 84 -16.40 -5.65 -7.68
C ARG A 84 -15.06 -6.37 -7.58
N PRO A 85 -15.01 -7.72 -7.52
CA PRO A 85 -13.75 -8.41 -7.57
C PRO A 85 -13.03 -8.08 -8.88
N GLY A 86 -11.71 -8.14 -8.87
CA GLY A 86 -10.88 -7.66 -9.96
C GLY A 86 -9.49 -8.26 -9.94
N LEU A 87 -8.74 -7.97 -10.99
CA LEU A 87 -7.30 -8.21 -11.07
C LEU A 87 -6.62 -6.84 -11.26
N GLU A 88 -5.78 -6.43 -10.30
CA GLU A 88 -4.96 -5.23 -10.43
C GLU A 88 -3.58 -5.63 -10.98
N PRO A 89 -3.16 -5.10 -12.14
CA PRO A 89 -1.82 -5.34 -12.66
C PRO A 89 -0.82 -4.43 -11.92
N MET A 90 0.17 -5.06 -11.29
CA MET A 90 1.29 -4.38 -10.62
C MET A 90 2.55 -4.47 -11.49
N ILE A 91 3.20 -3.33 -11.73
CA ILE A 91 4.43 -3.26 -12.52
C ILE A 91 5.63 -3.80 -11.73
N SER A 92 5.67 -3.52 -10.43
CA SER A 92 6.73 -3.93 -9.51
C SER A 92 6.89 -5.45 -9.40
N THR A 93 5.78 -6.19 -9.43
CA THR A 93 5.78 -7.67 -9.38
C THR A 93 5.71 -8.31 -10.77
N GLY A 94 5.35 -7.53 -11.81
CA GLY A 94 5.13 -8.04 -13.16
C GLY A 94 3.90 -8.97 -13.29
N ARG A 95 2.99 -8.95 -12.31
CA ARG A 95 1.87 -9.90 -12.18
C ARG A 95 0.54 -9.19 -11.92
N GLN A 96 -0.53 -9.96 -12.04
CA GLN A 96 -1.89 -9.55 -11.68
C GLN A 96 -2.26 -10.08 -10.30
N HIS A 97 -2.79 -9.20 -9.46
CA HIS A 97 -3.16 -9.49 -8.08
C HIS A 97 -4.66 -9.35 -7.90
N GLY A 98 -5.29 -10.39 -7.36
CA GLY A 98 -6.73 -10.37 -7.15
C GLY A 98 -7.14 -9.54 -5.93
N PHE A 99 -8.26 -8.86 -6.06
CA PHE A 99 -8.90 -8.10 -4.98
C PHE A 99 -10.41 -8.36 -4.97
N GLU A 100 -11.03 -8.22 -3.81
CA GLU A 100 -12.48 -8.34 -3.60
C GLU A 100 -13.15 -6.98 -3.38
N SER A 101 -12.41 -5.92 -3.03
CA SER A 101 -12.95 -4.57 -2.79
C SER A 101 -12.18 -3.45 -3.51
N LEU A 102 -12.79 -2.26 -3.61
CA LEU A 102 -12.10 -1.10 -4.19
C LEU A 102 -10.96 -0.61 -3.29
N GLU A 103 -11.14 -0.72 -1.97
CA GLU A 103 -10.13 -0.39 -0.97
C GLU A 103 -8.92 -1.33 -1.07
N GLU A 104 -9.15 -2.61 -1.31
CA GLU A 104 -8.08 -3.58 -1.58
C GLU A 104 -7.32 -3.26 -2.87
N ARG A 105 -8.04 -2.91 -3.95
CA ARG A 105 -7.40 -2.44 -5.19
C ARG A 105 -6.54 -1.20 -4.97
N ASP A 106 -7.03 -0.25 -4.18
CA ASP A 106 -6.28 0.97 -3.88
C ASP A 106 -5.02 0.65 -3.03
N LEU A 107 -5.08 -0.36 -2.15
CA LEU A 107 -3.90 -0.86 -1.44
C LEU A 107 -2.88 -1.47 -2.42
N LEU A 108 -3.31 -2.34 -3.33
CA LEU A 108 -2.44 -2.92 -4.36
C LEU A 108 -1.75 -1.85 -5.21
N ARG A 109 -2.47 -0.78 -5.58
CA ARG A 109 -1.89 0.36 -6.31
C ARG A 109 -0.83 1.09 -5.49
N ALA A 110 -1.06 1.31 -4.20
CA ALA A 110 -0.07 1.93 -3.32
C ALA A 110 1.16 1.04 -3.13
N LEU A 111 0.97 -0.27 -2.96
CA LEU A 111 2.08 -1.23 -2.89
C LEU A 111 2.89 -1.26 -4.19
N ASP A 112 2.25 -1.11 -5.34
CA ASP A 112 2.95 -1.01 -6.64
C ASP A 112 3.80 0.25 -6.73
N PHE A 113 3.22 1.39 -6.31
CA PHE A 113 3.92 2.67 -6.23
C PHE A 113 5.12 2.62 -5.26
N LEU A 114 4.96 1.92 -4.13
CA LEU A 114 6.00 1.69 -3.13
C LEU A 114 6.96 0.54 -3.50
N ARG A 115 6.82 -0.06 -4.69
CA ARG A 115 7.70 -1.08 -5.25
C ARG A 115 7.79 -2.35 -4.40
N ALA A 116 6.64 -2.85 -3.94
CA ALA A 116 6.54 -4.19 -3.37
C ALA A 116 7.14 -5.23 -4.31
N ARG A 117 7.96 -6.16 -3.78
CA ARG A 117 8.64 -7.19 -4.57
C ARG A 117 7.69 -8.32 -4.97
N GLU A 118 6.78 -8.65 -4.08
CA GLU A 118 5.70 -9.61 -4.31
C GLU A 118 4.51 -9.25 -3.39
N VAL A 119 3.31 -9.63 -3.81
CA VAL A 119 2.10 -9.52 -2.99
C VAL A 119 1.32 -10.84 -3.11
N LEU A 120 0.93 -11.39 -1.97
CA LEU A 120 0.13 -12.60 -1.90
C LEU A 120 -1.25 -12.27 -1.34
N PRO A 121 -2.32 -12.28 -2.16
CA PRO A 121 -3.68 -12.16 -1.68
C PRO A 121 -4.07 -13.38 -0.87
N GLN A 122 -4.78 -13.17 0.25
CA GLN A 122 -5.34 -14.22 1.10
C GLN A 122 -4.31 -15.32 1.39
N PRO A 123 -3.18 -14.97 2.03
CA PRO A 123 -1.97 -15.81 2.05
C PRO A 123 -2.16 -17.11 2.84
N PHE A 124 -2.92 -17.06 3.93
CA PHE A 124 -3.19 -18.21 4.77
C PHE A 124 -4.48 -18.03 5.57
N ARG A 125 -5.02 -19.14 6.07
CA ARG A 125 -6.04 -19.14 7.11
C ARG A 125 -5.39 -19.27 8.48
N LEU A 126 -5.60 -18.29 9.34
CA LEU A 126 -5.26 -18.34 10.76
C LEU A 126 -6.40 -19.01 11.54
N ASP A 127 -6.07 -20.02 12.34
CA ASP A 127 -6.95 -20.59 13.37
C ASP A 127 -6.36 -20.27 14.75
N PHE A 128 -7.16 -19.61 15.59
CA PHE A 128 -6.71 -19.02 16.86
C PHE A 128 -7.72 -19.20 17.99
N GLU A 129 -7.28 -18.95 19.22
CA GLU A 129 -8.08 -19.12 20.43
C GLU A 129 -8.31 -17.81 21.19
N HIS A 130 -9.49 -17.69 21.77
CA HIS A 130 -9.89 -16.57 22.61
C HIS A 130 -10.73 -17.08 23.79
N THR A 131 -11.02 -16.21 24.76
CA THR A 131 -11.76 -16.58 25.99
C THR A 131 -13.17 -17.15 25.74
N GLY A 132 -13.72 -16.95 24.54
CA GLY A 132 -15.03 -17.46 24.13
C GLY A 132 -14.97 -18.67 23.20
N GLY A 133 -13.80 -19.27 22.96
CA GLY A 133 -13.63 -20.44 22.11
C GLY A 133 -12.56 -20.27 21.03
N ARG A 134 -12.81 -20.84 19.85
CA ARG A 134 -11.90 -20.81 18.70
C ARG A 134 -12.53 -19.99 17.58
N ALA A 135 -11.69 -19.27 16.84
CA ALA A 135 -12.12 -18.56 15.65
C ALA A 135 -11.05 -18.67 14.56
N ALA A 136 -11.39 -18.17 13.37
CA ALA A 136 -10.47 -18.15 12.25
C ALA A 136 -10.57 -16.85 11.46
N HIS A 137 -9.47 -16.54 10.80
CA HIS A 137 -9.31 -15.34 9.98
C HIS A 137 -8.46 -15.64 8.75
N ILE A 138 -8.66 -14.92 7.67
CA ILE A 138 -7.78 -14.94 6.49
C ILE A 138 -7.39 -13.48 6.27
N PRO A 139 -6.12 -13.10 6.47
CA PRO A 139 -5.64 -11.76 6.14
C PRO A 139 -5.83 -11.46 4.66
N ASP A 140 -5.98 -10.20 4.29
CA ASP A 140 -6.26 -9.83 2.89
C ASP A 140 -5.01 -9.92 2.01
N PHE A 141 -3.85 -9.45 2.50
CA PHE A 141 -2.60 -9.49 1.74
C PHE A 141 -1.37 -9.72 2.63
N LEU A 142 -0.37 -10.40 2.07
CA LEU A 142 1.01 -10.38 2.56
C LEU A 142 1.91 -9.79 1.47
N ALA A 143 2.53 -8.64 1.73
CA ALA A 143 3.46 -8.00 0.79
C ALA A 143 4.91 -8.12 1.26
N LEU A 144 5.79 -8.42 0.32
CA LEU A 144 7.24 -8.41 0.53
C LEU A 144 7.76 -7.03 0.15
N MET A 145 7.98 -6.17 1.15
CA MET A 145 8.43 -4.81 0.96
C MET A 145 9.97 -4.71 1.13
N PRO A 146 10.62 -3.64 0.65
CA PRO A 146 12.05 -3.45 0.86
C PRO A 146 12.49 -3.39 2.33
N ASP A 147 11.59 -2.98 3.23
CA ASP A 147 11.81 -2.82 4.67
C ASP A 147 11.39 -4.05 5.50
N GLY A 148 10.71 -5.03 4.89
CA GLY A 148 10.28 -6.25 5.55
C GLY A 148 8.98 -6.82 4.98
N ASN A 149 8.49 -7.89 5.57
CA ASN A 149 7.19 -8.46 5.21
C ASN A 149 6.07 -7.71 5.93
N TRP A 150 5.02 -7.36 5.20
CA TRP A 150 3.86 -6.68 5.74
C TRP A 150 2.60 -7.51 5.52
N LEU A 151 1.91 -7.82 6.61
CA LEU A 151 0.60 -8.45 6.61
C LEU A 151 -0.49 -7.36 6.72
N PHE A 152 -1.54 -7.49 5.93
CA PHE A 152 -2.60 -6.49 5.82
C PHE A 152 -3.97 -7.10 6.01
N ASP A 153 -4.82 -6.33 6.68
CA ASP A 153 -6.27 -6.39 6.54
C ASP A 153 -6.76 -5.03 6.01
N VAL A 154 -7.81 -5.03 5.20
CA VAL A 154 -8.40 -3.82 4.62
C VAL A 154 -9.86 -3.75 5.04
N ARG A 155 -10.17 -2.76 5.88
CA ARG A 155 -11.52 -2.61 6.41
C ARG A 155 -11.84 -1.15 6.72
N PRO A 156 -12.71 -0.49 5.94
CA PRO A 156 -13.11 0.89 6.22
C PRO A 156 -13.51 1.09 7.68
N ALA A 157 -13.06 2.17 8.31
CA ALA A 157 -13.25 2.42 9.74
C ALA A 157 -14.70 2.25 10.20
N ALA A 158 -15.66 2.77 9.42
CA ALA A 158 -17.09 2.70 9.71
C ALA A 158 -17.69 1.28 9.65
N LEU A 159 -16.96 0.32 9.06
CA LEU A 159 -17.39 -1.08 8.89
C LEU A 159 -16.68 -2.05 9.84
N VAL A 160 -15.77 -1.56 10.68
CA VAL A 160 -15.08 -2.39 11.68
C VAL A 160 -16.06 -2.76 12.78
N ARG A 161 -16.23 -4.07 13.02
CA ARG A 161 -17.05 -4.62 14.11
C ARG A 161 -16.17 -5.22 15.22
N ASP A 162 -16.75 -5.48 16.39
CA ASP A 162 -16.06 -6.12 17.53
C ASP A 162 -15.39 -7.46 17.14
N GLU A 163 -16.07 -8.26 16.31
CA GLU A 163 -15.52 -9.51 15.78
C GLU A 163 -14.31 -9.28 14.87
N ASP A 164 -14.35 -8.24 14.02
CA ASP A 164 -13.25 -7.89 13.13
C ASP A 164 -12.04 -7.45 13.95
N ALA A 165 -12.24 -6.60 14.96
CA ALA A 165 -11.18 -6.13 15.86
C ALA A 165 -10.51 -7.28 16.64
N ARG A 166 -11.25 -8.33 17.03
CA ARG A 166 -10.66 -9.54 17.61
C ARG A 166 -9.78 -10.30 16.63
N LYS A 167 -10.21 -10.43 15.37
CA LYS A 167 -9.40 -11.06 14.31
C LYS A 167 -8.13 -10.25 14.08
N PHE A 168 -8.23 -8.92 14.02
CA PHE A 168 -7.07 -8.05 13.86
C PHE A 168 -6.06 -8.17 15.00
N ALA A 169 -6.54 -8.23 16.24
CA ALA A 169 -5.68 -8.48 17.40
C ALA A 169 -4.91 -9.82 17.26
N ALA A 170 -5.60 -10.90 16.87
CA ALA A 170 -4.98 -12.21 16.68
C ALA A 170 -3.95 -12.20 15.53
N THR A 171 -4.28 -11.56 14.40
CA THR A 171 -3.38 -11.40 13.27
C THR A 171 -2.13 -10.60 13.64
N ARG A 172 -2.25 -9.58 14.49
CA ARG A 172 -1.11 -8.81 15.00
C ARG A 172 -0.13 -9.68 15.80
N GLU A 173 -0.62 -10.57 16.66
CA GLU A 173 0.25 -11.49 17.40
C GLU A 173 1.02 -12.42 16.47
N VAL A 174 0.32 -12.95 15.47
CA VAL A 174 0.89 -13.89 14.49
C VAL A 174 1.95 -13.21 13.64
N ALA A 175 1.67 -12.01 13.13
CA ALA A 175 2.65 -11.22 12.39
C ALA A 175 3.87 -10.89 13.26
N THR A 176 3.65 -10.47 14.51
CA THR A 176 4.75 -10.19 15.46
C THR A 176 5.61 -11.43 15.71
N ALA A 177 4.99 -12.60 15.91
CA ALA A 177 5.68 -13.87 16.11
C ALA A 177 6.51 -14.30 14.88
N ALA A 178 6.08 -13.93 13.67
CA ALA A 178 6.80 -14.18 12.43
C ALA A 178 7.83 -13.10 12.06
N GLY A 179 7.99 -12.06 12.90
CA GLY A 179 8.86 -10.91 12.59
C GLY A 179 8.35 -10.03 11.46
N TRP A 180 7.04 -10.03 11.19
CA TRP A 180 6.39 -9.24 10.14
C TRP A 180 5.74 -7.98 10.71
N HIS A 181 5.63 -6.95 9.89
CA HIS A 181 4.80 -5.79 10.16
C HIS A 181 3.32 -6.14 9.95
N TYR A 182 2.44 -5.53 10.74
CA TYR A 182 0.99 -5.70 10.57
C TYR A 182 0.24 -4.39 10.73
N THR A 183 -0.64 -4.13 9.76
CA THR A 183 -1.55 -3.00 9.82
C THR A 183 -2.90 -3.34 9.21
N VAL A 184 -3.94 -2.71 9.76
CA VAL A 184 -5.29 -2.73 9.19
C VAL A 184 -5.51 -1.39 8.51
N VAL A 185 -5.67 -1.39 7.20
CA VAL A 185 -5.96 -0.20 6.40
C VAL A 185 -7.44 0.15 6.56
N THR A 186 -7.72 1.26 7.25
CA THR A 186 -9.09 1.73 7.51
C THR A 186 -9.52 2.88 6.63
N GLY A 187 -8.58 3.42 5.85
CA GLY A 187 -8.80 4.49 4.89
C GLY A 187 -7.47 5.08 4.44
N TRP A 188 -7.54 6.24 3.80
CA TRP A 188 -6.39 6.92 3.20
C TRP A 188 -6.28 8.34 3.73
N ARG A 189 -5.07 8.90 3.73
CA ARG A 189 -4.90 10.35 3.88
C ARG A 189 -5.61 11.07 2.72
N PRO A 190 -6.08 12.31 2.91
CA PRO A 190 -6.75 13.07 1.85
C PRO A 190 -5.93 13.08 0.55
N HIS A 191 -6.64 13.02 -0.58
CA HIS A 191 -6.10 13.09 -1.95
C HIS A 191 -5.20 11.93 -2.42
N VAL A 192 -4.55 11.19 -1.52
CA VAL A 192 -3.58 10.13 -1.86
C VAL A 192 -4.10 9.16 -2.91
N VAL A 193 -5.30 8.60 -2.73
CA VAL A 193 -5.87 7.63 -3.69
C VAL A 193 -6.03 8.25 -5.07
N GLY A 194 -6.57 9.47 -5.15
CA GLY A 194 -6.80 10.15 -6.42
C GLY A 194 -5.50 10.52 -7.14
N VAL A 195 -4.49 10.96 -6.39
CA VAL A 195 -3.17 11.27 -6.95
C VAL A 195 -2.48 9.99 -7.43
N LEU A 196 -2.46 8.93 -6.62
CA LEU A 196 -1.89 7.65 -7.03
C LEU A 196 -2.62 7.07 -8.24
N ASP A 197 -3.94 7.16 -8.32
CA ASP A 197 -4.72 6.74 -9.49
C ASP A 197 -4.28 7.49 -10.75
N ALA A 198 -4.14 8.83 -10.66
CA ALA A 198 -3.66 9.66 -11.76
C ALA A 198 -2.22 9.30 -12.19
N LEU A 199 -1.30 9.11 -11.23
CA LEU A 199 0.07 8.70 -11.51
C LEU A 199 0.12 7.29 -12.15
N SER A 200 -0.76 6.40 -11.71
CA SER A 200 -0.81 5.02 -12.17
C SER A 200 -1.17 4.90 -13.66
N ALA A 201 -1.72 5.95 -14.28
CA ALA A 201 -2.01 5.98 -15.72
C ALA A 201 -0.74 5.87 -16.58
N ARG A 202 0.43 6.24 -16.03
CA ARG A 202 1.71 6.27 -16.73
C ARG A 202 2.78 5.39 -16.06
N ARG A 203 2.36 4.33 -15.37
CA ARG A 203 3.27 3.40 -14.65
C ARG A 203 4.03 2.38 -15.49
N ARG A 204 3.56 2.09 -16.71
CA ARG A 204 4.19 1.08 -17.57
C ARG A 204 5.56 1.57 -18.04
N PRO A 205 6.61 0.71 -18.02
CA PRO A 205 7.89 1.02 -18.63
C PRO A 205 7.72 1.43 -20.08
N ARG A 206 8.48 2.43 -20.51
CA ARG A 206 8.46 2.92 -21.88
C ARG A 206 9.77 3.59 -22.26
N LYS A 207 10.00 3.71 -23.56
CA LYS A 207 11.20 4.33 -24.12
C LYS A 207 10.99 5.84 -24.23
N ASP A 208 11.98 6.60 -23.76
CA ASP A 208 12.05 8.04 -23.98
C ASP A 208 12.72 8.32 -25.34
N LEU A 209 11.90 8.41 -26.38
CA LEU A 209 12.39 8.59 -27.75
C LEU A 209 12.84 10.03 -28.06
N LEU A 210 12.35 11.00 -27.29
CA LEU A 210 12.64 12.42 -27.50
C LEU A 210 13.64 12.98 -26.49
N GLY A 211 14.09 12.19 -25.51
CA GLY A 211 15.03 12.66 -24.48
C GLY A 211 14.40 13.54 -23.39
N LEU A 212 13.07 13.59 -23.31
CA LEU A 212 12.33 14.47 -22.41
C LEU A 212 12.59 14.15 -20.93
N HIS A 213 13.00 12.92 -20.59
CA HIS A 213 13.31 12.58 -19.20
C HIS A 213 14.51 13.37 -18.69
N GLY A 214 15.53 13.55 -19.53
CA GLY A 214 16.71 14.35 -19.18
C GLY A 214 16.32 15.81 -18.97
N GLU A 215 15.67 16.40 -19.96
CA GLU A 215 15.20 17.79 -19.93
C GLU A 215 14.35 18.10 -18.68
N LEU A 216 13.38 17.24 -18.37
CA LEU A 216 12.50 17.43 -17.21
C LEU A 216 13.24 17.32 -15.87
N LEU A 217 14.24 16.44 -15.76
CA LEU A 217 15.02 16.28 -14.53
C LEU A 217 16.00 17.45 -14.35
N ASP A 218 16.64 17.89 -15.42
CA ASP A 218 17.57 19.02 -15.41
C ASP A 218 16.84 20.34 -15.09
N ALA A 219 15.62 20.52 -15.59
CA ALA A 219 14.80 21.70 -15.34
C ALA A 219 14.47 21.92 -13.85
N VAL A 220 14.40 20.85 -13.05
CA VAL A 220 14.17 20.94 -11.59
C VAL A 220 15.43 20.70 -10.75
N ALA A 221 16.60 20.60 -11.38
CA ALA A 221 17.85 20.29 -10.67
C ALA A 221 18.29 21.40 -9.70
N GLU A 222 17.99 22.66 -10.02
CA GLU A 222 18.32 23.81 -9.17
C GLU A 222 17.18 24.17 -8.18
N GLY A 223 16.02 23.53 -8.30
CA GLY A 223 14.89 23.75 -7.41
C GLY A 223 13.53 23.33 -7.99
N PRO A 224 12.49 23.31 -7.15
CA PRO A 224 11.16 22.91 -7.58
C PRO A 224 10.54 23.90 -8.58
N LEU A 225 9.85 23.36 -9.59
CA LEU A 225 9.01 24.11 -10.52
C LEU A 225 7.54 23.73 -10.33
N ARG A 226 6.62 24.58 -10.77
CA ARG A 226 5.21 24.15 -10.87
C ARG A 226 5.06 23.18 -12.02
N PHE A 227 4.16 22.21 -11.89
CA PHE A 227 3.98 21.17 -12.88
C PHE A 227 3.68 21.72 -14.29
N GLY A 228 2.85 22.76 -14.40
CA GLY A 228 2.58 23.43 -15.68
C GLY A 228 3.82 24.12 -16.26
N GLU A 229 4.55 24.87 -15.43
CA GLU A 229 5.78 25.57 -15.84
C GLU A 229 6.87 24.57 -16.31
N LEU A 230 6.97 23.42 -15.63
CA LEU A 230 7.90 22.35 -15.99
C LEU A 230 7.60 21.78 -17.38
N VAL A 231 6.34 21.47 -17.68
CA VAL A 231 6.00 20.83 -18.97
C VAL A 231 6.07 21.83 -20.14
N GLU A 232 5.71 23.09 -19.90
CA GLU A 232 5.81 24.19 -20.87
C GLU A 232 7.25 24.61 -21.16
N SER A 233 8.22 24.17 -20.35
CA SER A 233 9.65 24.44 -20.61
C SER A 233 10.25 23.58 -21.74
N THR A 234 9.49 22.63 -22.27
CA THR A 234 9.89 21.71 -23.34
C THR A 234 9.20 22.04 -24.65
N ASP A 235 9.77 21.61 -25.78
CA ASP A 235 9.17 21.80 -27.11
C ASP A 235 7.88 20.98 -27.32
N TRP A 236 7.55 20.04 -26.41
CA TRP A 236 6.43 19.12 -26.54
C TRP A 236 5.61 18.99 -25.24
N PRO A 237 4.90 20.04 -24.80
CA PRO A 237 4.29 20.10 -23.46
C PRO A 237 3.31 18.95 -23.13
N GLU A 238 2.51 18.50 -24.09
CA GLU A 238 1.55 17.41 -23.89
C GLU A 238 2.25 16.06 -23.64
N LEU A 239 3.34 15.80 -24.37
CA LEU A 239 4.13 14.59 -24.18
C LEU A 239 4.98 14.69 -22.91
N ALA A 240 5.58 15.85 -22.66
CA ALA A 240 6.34 16.14 -21.45
C ALA A 240 5.49 15.97 -20.19
N ARG A 241 4.22 16.39 -20.20
CA ARG A 241 3.28 16.10 -19.11
C ARG A 241 3.15 14.61 -18.85
N ALA A 242 2.99 13.85 -19.92
CA ALA A 242 2.82 12.41 -19.82
C ALA A 242 4.10 11.73 -19.28
N GLU A 243 5.28 12.19 -19.69
CA GLU A 243 6.58 11.73 -19.20
C GLU A 243 6.89 12.19 -17.77
N ALA A 244 6.52 13.40 -17.37
CA ALA A 244 6.61 13.83 -15.98
C ALA A 244 5.76 12.96 -15.05
N VAL A 245 4.53 12.58 -15.44
CA VAL A 245 3.70 11.62 -14.66
C VAL A 245 4.38 10.24 -14.57
N HIS A 246 5.12 9.82 -15.61
CA HIS A 246 5.97 8.62 -15.53
C HIS A 246 7.02 8.74 -14.44
N LEU A 247 7.77 9.83 -14.46
CA LEU A 247 8.89 10.07 -13.55
C LEU A 247 8.39 10.22 -12.11
N LEU A 248 7.22 10.81 -11.91
CA LEU A 248 6.52 10.86 -10.63
C LEU A 248 6.15 9.47 -10.12
N TRP A 249 5.54 8.61 -10.96
CA TRP A 249 5.24 7.22 -10.59
C TRP A 249 6.50 6.44 -10.21
N HIS A 250 7.57 6.61 -10.99
CA HIS A 250 8.85 5.94 -10.73
C HIS A 250 9.70 6.65 -9.67
N ARG A 251 9.18 7.68 -8.99
CA ARG A 251 9.87 8.41 -7.91
C ARG A 251 11.23 8.98 -8.32
N ARG A 252 11.36 9.39 -9.59
CA ARG A 252 12.48 10.18 -10.12
C ARG A 252 12.21 11.67 -9.98
N LEU A 253 10.93 12.04 -10.06
CA LEU A 253 10.40 13.33 -9.62
C LEU A 253 9.54 13.11 -8.36
N GLY A 254 9.40 14.15 -7.56
CA GLY A 254 8.52 14.18 -6.39
C GLY A 254 7.39 15.19 -6.52
N VAL A 255 6.25 14.87 -5.91
CA VAL A 255 5.09 15.75 -5.71
C VAL A 255 4.51 15.49 -4.31
N ASP A 256 3.65 16.39 -3.83
CA ASP A 256 2.89 16.18 -2.60
C ASP A 256 1.66 15.30 -2.89
N LEU A 257 1.61 14.09 -2.34
CA LEU A 257 0.46 13.18 -2.46
C LEU A 257 -0.74 13.61 -1.60
N GLY A 258 -0.53 14.51 -0.64
CA GLY A 258 -1.56 15.04 0.25
C GLY A 258 -2.40 16.16 -0.36
N GLU A 259 -2.10 16.58 -1.59
CA GLU A 259 -2.78 17.66 -2.31
C GLU A 259 -3.19 17.19 -3.73
N PRO A 260 -4.25 17.75 -4.33
CA PRO A 260 -4.61 17.44 -5.71
C PRO A 260 -3.44 17.70 -6.68
N LEU A 261 -3.22 16.76 -7.61
CA LEU A 261 -2.27 16.95 -8.71
C LEU A 261 -2.85 17.90 -9.77
N GLY A 262 -2.14 18.98 -10.08
CA GLY A 262 -2.50 19.93 -11.13
C GLY A 262 -1.33 20.85 -11.49
N ASP A 263 -1.55 21.81 -12.39
CA ASP A 263 -0.46 22.63 -12.95
C ASP A 263 0.26 23.50 -11.92
N ARG A 264 -0.38 23.76 -10.78
CA ARG A 264 0.21 24.52 -9.68
C ARG A 264 0.96 23.64 -8.67
N SER A 265 0.89 22.32 -8.80
CA SER A 265 1.57 21.40 -7.90
C SER A 265 3.08 21.60 -8.04
N PRO A 266 3.82 21.81 -6.94
CA PRO A 266 5.27 21.83 -6.98
C PRO A 266 5.80 20.44 -7.34
N VAL A 267 6.74 20.39 -8.26
CA VAL A 267 7.46 19.20 -8.70
C VAL A 267 8.94 19.43 -8.45
N TRP A 268 9.62 18.44 -7.87
CA TRP A 268 11.04 18.51 -7.53
C TRP A 268 11.80 17.26 -7.96
N LEU A 269 13.12 17.36 -8.04
CA LEU A 269 13.97 16.19 -8.24
C LEU A 269 13.95 15.30 -6.99
N ALA A 270 13.77 13.99 -7.17
CA ALA A 270 13.75 13.06 -6.05
C ALA A 270 15.04 13.14 -5.21
N GLY A 271 14.90 13.07 -3.89
CA GLY A 271 16.02 13.18 -2.95
C GLY A 271 16.47 14.62 -2.63
N GLN A 272 16.02 15.64 -3.37
CA GLN A 272 16.23 17.03 -2.97
C GLN A 272 15.23 17.45 -1.89
N GLN A 273 15.63 18.25 -0.92
CA GLN A 273 14.70 18.83 0.05
C GLN A 273 14.07 20.08 -0.59
N PRO A 274 12.75 20.10 -0.92
CA PRO A 274 12.15 21.27 -1.51
C PRO A 274 12.15 22.36 -0.43
N MET A 275 12.91 23.43 -0.66
CA MET A 275 12.72 24.67 0.08
C MET A 275 11.37 25.26 -0.34
N ILE A 276 10.29 24.83 0.30
CA ILE A 276 8.99 25.46 0.14
C ILE A 276 9.10 26.82 0.84
N PRO A 277 8.93 27.96 0.15
CA PRO A 277 9.00 29.25 0.80
C PRO A 277 7.95 29.31 1.90
N SER A 278 8.38 29.45 3.15
CA SER A 278 7.48 29.79 4.25
C SER A 278 6.82 31.12 3.87
N GLN A 279 5.50 31.13 3.68
CA GLN A 279 4.81 32.41 3.53
C GLN A 279 5.10 33.24 4.78
N GLY A 280 5.83 34.34 4.59
CA GLY A 280 6.22 35.24 5.65
C GLY A 280 4.98 35.69 6.40
N ARG A 281 5.05 35.60 7.74
CA ARG A 281 4.16 36.35 8.62
C ARG A 281 4.32 37.82 8.25
N ARG A 282 3.32 38.40 7.60
CA ARG A 282 3.16 39.85 7.62
C ARG A 282 2.79 40.21 9.06
N GLN A 283 3.64 41.04 9.67
CA GLN A 283 3.31 41.81 10.87
C GLN A 283 2.17 42.79 10.56
#